data_AF-A0ABD5UER2-F1
#
_entry.id   AF-A0ABD5UER2-F1
#
_cell.length_a   1.000
_cell.length_b   1.000
_cell.length_c   1.000
_cell.angle_alpha   90.00
_cell.angle_beta   90.00
_cell.angle_gamma   90.00
#
_symmetry.space_group_name_H-M   'P 1'
#
loop_
_entity.id
_entity.type
_entity.pdbx_description
1 polymer ?
#
loop_
_entity_poly.entity_id
_entity_poly.type
_entity_poly.pdbx_seq_one_letter_code
_entity_poly.pdbx_strand_id
1 'polypeptide(L)' 'MNGECYFCRGIVLAGEADDLVLDRHGDHRVYVHRECAEGHGLVDEPTDEEGVAVTCPECGVAETH' A
#
# COMPACT_ATOMS: atom_id res chain seq x y z
N MET A 1 -13.13 2.42 5.53
CA MET A 1 -13.47 2.58 4.10
C MET A 1 -12.91 1.37 3.41
N ASN A 2 -13.65 0.68 2.55
CA ASN A 2 -13.22 -0.61 2.02
C ASN A 2 -12.94 -0.46 0.53
N GLY A 3 -11.93 -1.17 0.02
CA GLY A 3 -11.56 -1.18 -1.38
C GLY A 3 -11.12 -2.56 -1.84
N GLU A 4 -10.90 -2.75 -3.14
CA GLU A 4 -10.35 -3.99 -3.70
C GLU A 4 -8.83 -3.86 -3.79
N CYS A 5 -8.11 -4.89 -3.33
CA CYS A 5 -6.67 -5.00 -3.51
C CYS A 5 -6.34 -4.98 -4.99
N TYR A 6 -5.40 -4.10 -5.38
CA TYR A 6 -4.96 -3.98 -6.78
C TYR A 6 -4.51 -5.31 -7.40
N PHE A 7 -3.88 -6.19 -6.59
CA PHE A 7 -3.30 -7.45 -7.06
C PHE A 7 -4.27 -8.61 -7.04
N CYS A 8 -4.80 -8.95 -5.87
CA CYS A 8 -5.62 -10.15 -5.70
C CYS A 8 -7.12 -9.90 -5.89
N ARG A 9 -7.54 -8.63 -6.08
CA ARG A 9 -8.95 -8.19 -6.08
C ARG A 9 -9.73 -8.58 -4.82
N GLY A 10 -9.03 -9.02 -3.77
CA GLY A 10 -9.61 -9.28 -2.46
C GLY A 10 -10.02 -7.98 -1.77
N ILE A 11 -10.97 -8.03 -0.85
CA ILE A 11 -11.38 -6.84 -0.10
C ILE A 11 -10.27 -6.45 0.88
N VAL A 12 -9.89 -5.18 0.84
CA VAL A 12 -9.01 -4.49 1.79
C VAL A 12 -9.92 -3.69 2.72
N LEU A 13 -9.80 -3.95 4.02
CA LEU A 13 -10.54 -3.32 5.09
C LEU A 13 -9.62 -2.28 5.76
N ALA A 14 -9.64 -1.04 5.23
CA ALA A 14 -8.81 0.03 5.78
C ALA A 14 -9.10 0.22 7.28
N GLY A 15 -8.12 -0.12 8.12
CA GLY A 15 -8.23 -0.17 9.58
C GLY A 15 -7.71 -1.48 10.20
N GLU A 16 -7.51 -2.54 9.41
CA GLU A 16 -6.74 -3.70 9.85
C GLU A 16 -5.24 -3.43 9.69
N ALA A 17 -4.42 -3.97 10.60
CA ALA A 17 -2.99 -3.64 10.72
C ALA A 17 -2.15 -4.01 9.48
N ASP A 18 -2.69 -4.90 8.63
CA ASP A 18 -2.03 -5.42 7.43
C ASP A 18 -2.57 -4.81 6.13
N ASP A 19 -3.54 -3.89 6.21
CA ASP A 19 -4.15 -3.26 5.04
C ASP A 19 -3.58 -1.87 4.78
N LEU A 20 -3.03 -1.66 3.58
CA LEU A 20 -2.40 -0.41 3.17
C LEU A 20 -3.31 0.36 2.21
N VAL A 21 -3.46 1.65 2.47
CA VAL A 21 -4.19 2.57 1.60
C VAL A 21 -3.23 3.66 1.16
N LEU A 22 -2.91 3.68 -0.13
CA LEU A 22 -2.04 4.68 -0.72
C LEU A 22 -2.93 5.78 -1.28
N ASP A 23 -2.97 6.93 -0.60
CA ASP A 23 -3.83 8.07 -0.98
C ASP A 23 -3.17 9.45 -0.89
N ARG A 24 -1.89 9.54 -0.49
CA ARG A 24 -1.15 10.80 -0.34
C ARG A 24 -0.31 11.20 -1.56
N HIS A 25 -0.23 10.34 -2.57
CA HIS A 25 0.72 10.50 -3.69
C HIS A 25 0.04 10.82 -5.05
N GLY A 26 -1.26 11.13 -5.06
CA GLY A 26 -1.99 11.52 -6.27
C GLY A 26 -3.46 11.87 -6.03
N ASP A 27 -4.21 12.11 -7.11
CA ASP A 27 -5.68 12.26 -7.09
C ASP A 27 -6.39 10.89 -7.21
N HIS A 28 -5.72 9.82 -6.80
CA HIS A 28 -6.24 8.46 -6.83
C HIS A 28 -5.92 7.75 -5.51
N ARG A 29 -6.68 6.69 -5.23
CA ARG A 29 -6.53 5.90 -4.02
C ARG A 29 -6.37 4.45 -4.41
N VAL A 30 -5.27 3.85 -3.99
CA VAL A 30 -5.00 2.43 -4.21
C VAL A 30 -5.10 1.69 -2.89
N TYR A 31 -5.79 0.56 -2.92
CA TYR A 31 -5.88 -0.35 -1.79
C TYR A 31 -5.01 -1.56 -2.09
N VAL A 32 -4.15 -1.95 -1.16
CA VAL A 32 -3.31 -3.14 -1.27
C VAL A 32 -3.16 -3.80 0.10
N HIS A 33 -3.15 -5.13 0.13
CA HIS A 33 -2.71 -5.86 1.32
C HIS A 33 -1.19 -5.72 1.46
N ARG A 34 -0.69 -5.59 2.68
CA ARG A 34 0.75 -5.59 2.98
C ARG A 34 1.45 -6.82 2.41
N GLU A 35 0.89 -8.01 2.62
CA GLU A 35 1.44 -9.26 2.07
C GLU A 35 1.51 -9.24 0.53
N CYS A 36 0.53 -8.64 -0.14
CA CYS A 36 0.56 -8.49 -1.60
C CYS A 36 1.62 -7.49 -2.03
N ALA A 37 1.74 -6.35 -1.33
CA ALA A 37 2.76 -5.36 -1.62
C ALA A 37 4.17 -5.91 -1.39
N GLU A 38 4.40 -6.65 -0.31
CA GLU A 38 5.67 -7.35 -0.01
C GLU A 38 5.96 -8.43 -1.06
N GLY A 39 4.96 -9.26 -1.41
CA GLY A 39 5.10 -10.30 -2.43
C GLY A 39 5.40 -9.76 -3.83
N HIS A 40 5.02 -8.52 -4.11
CA HIS A 40 5.31 -7.81 -5.35
C HIS A 40 6.52 -6.87 -5.26
N GLY A 41 7.22 -6.83 -4.12
CA GLY A 41 8.42 -5.99 -3.94
C GLY A 41 8.14 -4.49 -3.96
N LEU A 42 6.95 -4.06 -3.53
CA LEU A 42 6.56 -2.66 -3.43
C LEU A 42 6.88 -2.04 -2.06
N VAL A 43 7.17 -2.87 -1.06
CA VAL A 43 7.52 -2.42 0.29
C VAL A 43 9.04 -2.37 0.37
N ASP A 44 9.57 -1.17 0.54
CA ASP A 44 10.97 -0.97 0.90
C ASP A 44 11.14 -1.18 2.41
N GLU A 45 12.25 -1.81 2.79
CA GLU A 45 12.57 -2.08 4.19
C GLU A 45 12.63 -0.76 4.97
N PRO A 46 12.08 -0.71 6.20
CA PRO A 46 12.06 0.51 6.98
C PRO A 46 13.50 0.93 7.31
N THR A 47 13.94 2.07 6.77
CA THR A 47 15.12 2.76 7.29
C THR A 47 14.71 3.41 8.61
N ASP A 48 15.44 3.07 9.68
CA ASP A 48 15.17 3.18 11.13
C ASP A 48 14.39 4.39 11.72
N GLU A 49 13.95 5.38 10.94
CA GLU A 49 13.35 6.62 11.43
C GLU A 49 12.06 7.09 10.69
N GLU A 50 11.66 6.49 9.54
CA GLU A 50 10.60 7.07 8.67
C GLU A 50 9.39 6.17 8.34
N GLY A 51 9.31 4.96 8.89
CA GLY A 51 8.19 4.04 8.60
C GLY A 51 8.41 3.18 7.36
N VAL A 52 7.37 2.49 6.89
CA VAL A 52 7.45 1.63 5.70
C VAL A 52 7.15 2.46 4.46
N ALA A 53 8.07 2.46 3.49
CA ALA A 53 7.82 3.09 2.19
C ALA A 53 7.15 2.09 1.26
N VAL A 54 6.00 2.45 0.71
CA VAL A 54 5.21 1.60 -0.17
C VAL A 54 5.04 2.29 -1.52
N THR A 55 5.51 1.63 -2.57
CA THR A 55 5.39 2.11 -3.95
C THR A 55 3.98 1.84 -4.49
N CYS A 56 3.32 2.89 -4.98
CA CYS A 56 2.02 2.76 -5.64
C CYS A 56 2.14 1.99 -6.96
N PRO A 57 1.38 0.91 -7.16
CA PRO A 57 1.41 0.14 -8.42
C PRO A 57 0.76 0.87 -9.60
N GLU A 58 -0.05 1.91 -9.35
CA GLU A 58 -0.74 2.65 -10.41
C GLU A 58 0.16 3.75 -11.02
N CYS A 59 0.82 4.55 -10.18
CA CYS A 59 1.61 5.69 -10.64
C CYS A 59 3.11 5.59 -10.34
N GLY A 60 3.55 4.58 -9.59
CA GLY A 60 4.95 4.35 -9.24
C GLY A 60 5.53 5.30 -8.18
N VAL A 61 4.70 6.08 -7.50
CA VAL A 61 5.16 6.99 -6.44
C VAL A 61 5.15 6.26 -5.10
N ALA A 62 6.23 6.38 -4.33
CA ALA A 62 6.33 5.81 -2.99
C ALA A 62 5.72 6.74 -1.93
N GLU A 63 4.99 6.14 -0.99
CA GLU A 63 4.38 6.81 0.16
C GLU A 63 4.79 6.11 1.45
N THR A 64 5.12 6.90 2.47
CA THR A 64 5.49 6.40 3.80
C THR A 64 4.28 6.23 4.72
N HIS A 65 4.23 5.09 5.42
CA HIS A 65 3.22 4.70 6.39
C HIS A 65 3.83 4.40 7.77
#